data_AF-A0A956KDL4-F1
#
_entry.id   AF-A0A956KDL4-F1
#
_cell.length_a   1.000
_cell.length_b   1.000
_cell.length_c   1.000
_cell.angle_alpha   90.00
_cell.angle_beta   90.00
_cell.angle_gamma   90.00
#
_symmetry.space_group_name_H-M   'P 1'
#
loop_
_entity.id
_entity.type
_entity.pdbx_description
1 polymer ?
#
loop_
_entity_poly.entity_id
_entity_poly.type
_entity_poly.pdbx_seq_one_letter_code
_entity_poly.pdbx_strand_id
1 'polypeptide(L)'
;MARRFVALLALLLVLLPLARALAAPAIPPGQEPRVLALLEPYALGEEVTPGWRVRNVQIERDHVRLTLAGPDGQSTSLRLHHPEAPEAASARAFSGSFALVDDGPSAPGAAAVERLRAAVQTQDDGAFWTSFGVVAPDRPPSQVAAPRLGPLDGLLALGLYALLLSPWAIVRERRAAAPARPRAPAAFDWLTCLVGLVMLGAVIYASSRASLTAALHEPEGLRWDLRVYYYASQALADGVSPYVHTDLAQFSGRDDLLGCKYPPLTVAAFEPLGRLSFPRASAIYFGVQGLALAALALLWLRLVGPFALVAAAALWPYAARIDLIAGNVSLLEQAIVWSGIAALLAGRRLTFAVLVALSAVCKAQLLAMAALIFVVDPRAGPRISLVAGAAFGGFLWLNALIFPELTASWVDVAVGTALAERGFHAPSLLGALVELPGGAITAALGGLSLLAASVVTLARARRASPLARVLFATVAITLLWPRVKDYSYLALIPAYAHTVMSLWTLRPRGPWLGRGLAALLVLAGAALTAAPDDAASLAGDHRPLLFALLLWLVAGALLWVGAARGETT
;
A
#
# COMPACT_ATOMS: atom_id res chain seq x y z
N MET A 1 -0.25 21.55 -30.11
CA MET A 1 0.81 21.99 -29.18
C MET A 1 0.35 22.07 -27.73
N ALA A 2 -0.75 22.76 -27.40
CA ALA A 2 -1.22 22.93 -26.00
C ALA A 2 -1.31 21.64 -25.16
N ARG A 3 -1.74 20.51 -25.76
CA ARG A 3 -1.84 19.21 -25.06
C ARG A 3 -0.48 18.56 -24.73
N ARG A 4 0.55 18.80 -25.55
CA ARG A 4 1.92 18.31 -25.29
C ARG A 4 2.60 19.17 -24.22
N PHE A 5 2.28 20.46 -24.18
CA PHE A 5 2.78 21.39 -23.16
C PHE A 5 2.23 21.08 -21.76
N VAL A 6 0.94 20.75 -21.64
CA VAL A 6 0.32 20.37 -20.35
C VAL A 6 0.89 19.05 -19.80
N ALA A 7 1.15 18.06 -20.66
CA ALA A 7 1.75 16.79 -20.22
C ALA A 7 3.22 16.97 -19.78
N LEU A 8 3.99 17.80 -20.48
CA LEU A 8 5.38 18.11 -20.11
C LEU A 8 5.45 18.95 -18.82
N LEU A 9 4.54 19.90 -18.65
CA LEU A 9 4.42 20.72 -17.45
C LEU A 9 3.97 19.90 -16.24
N ALA A 10 3.01 18.99 -16.42
CA ALA A 10 2.61 18.05 -15.37
C ALA A 10 3.76 17.10 -14.99
N LEU A 11 4.55 16.62 -15.96
CA LEU A 11 5.74 15.81 -15.71
C LEU A 11 6.81 16.60 -14.92
N LEU A 12 7.10 17.84 -15.31
CA LEU A 12 8.03 18.72 -14.58
C LEU A 12 7.57 19.05 -13.16
N LEU A 13 6.27 19.31 -12.97
CA LEU A 13 5.69 19.59 -11.65
C LEU A 13 5.68 18.36 -10.72
N VAL A 14 5.67 17.14 -11.26
CA VAL A 14 5.79 15.89 -10.48
C VAL A 14 7.26 15.55 -10.18
N LEU A 15 8.20 15.88 -11.07
CA LEU A 15 9.61 15.59 -10.89
C LEU A 15 10.34 16.52 -9.92
N LEU A 16 9.92 17.79 -9.82
CA LEU A 16 10.55 18.78 -8.92
C LEU A 16 10.45 18.43 -7.42
N PRO A 17 9.29 18.03 -6.88
CA PRO A 17 9.16 17.59 -5.48
C PRO A 17 9.95 16.31 -5.20
N LEU A 18 9.98 15.38 -6.17
CA LEU A 18 10.69 14.11 -6.05
C LEU A 18 12.22 14.32 -5.95
N ALA A 19 12.76 15.26 -6.73
CA ALA A 19 14.19 15.63 -6.66
C ALA A 19 14.57 16.28 -5.32
N ARG A 20 13.66 17.03 -4.69
CA ARG A 20 13.87 17.61 -3.35
C ARG A 20 13.72 16.58 -2.23
N ALA A 21 12.73 15.69 -2.30
CA ALA A 21 12.50 14.65 -1.30
C ALA A 21 13.63 13.57 -1.26
N LEU A 22 14.42 13.47 -2.33
CA LEU A 22 15.60 12.61 -2.40
C LEU A 22 16.88 13.29 -1.88
N ALA A 23 16.84 14.60 -1.60
CA ALA A 23 18.00 15.38 -1.14
C ALA A 23 17.96 15.73 0.36
N ALA A 24 16.88 15.38 1.07
CA ALA A 24 16.79 15.60 2.51
C ALA A 24 17.71 14.61 3.27
N PRO A 25 18.45 15.07 4.29
CA PRO A 25 19.22 14.20 5.19
C PRO A 25 18.29 13.15 5.80
N ALA A 26 18.70 11.87 5.74
CA ALA A 26 17.94 10.77 6.30
C ALA A 26 18.82 9.92 7.22
N ILE A 27 18.31 9.55 8.39
CA ILE A 27 18.94 8.64 9.34
C ILE A 27 18.84 7.23 8.73
N PRO A 28 19.96 6.56 8.42
CA PRO A 28 19.92 5.21 7.87
C PRO A 28 19.44 4.21 8.95
N PRO A 29 18.93 3.03 8.55
CA PRO A 29 18.71 1.92 9.47
C PRO A 29 19.99 1.52 10.23
N GLY A 30 19.86 0.92 11.41
CA GLY A 30 21.01 0.42 12.18
C GLY A 30 21.72 1.48 13.04
N GLN A 31 21.17 2.68 13.16
CA GLN A 31 21.72 3.77 13.98
C GLN A 31 21.24 3.77 15.43
N GLU A 32 20.41 2.81 15.83
CA GLU A 32 19.87 2.68 17.17
C GLU A 32 20.97 2.74 18.25
N PRO A 33 22.12 2.02 18.13
CA PRO A 33 23.17 2.08 19.14
C PRO A 33 23.81 3.47 19.26
N ARG A 34 24.00 4.18 18.14
CA ARG A 34 24.57 5.55 18.17
C ARG A 34 23.58 6.54 18.75
N VAL A 35 22.30 6.42 18.41
CA VAL A 35 21.25 7.26 18.99
C VAL A 35 21.15 7.04 20.50
N LEU A 36 21.25 5.80 20.97
CA LEU A 36 21.28 5.50 22.41
C LEU A 36 22.55 6.03 23.08
N ALA A 37 23.70 5.96 22.42
CA ALA A 37 24.95 6.52 22.94
C ALA A 37 24.87 8.05 23.14
N LEU A 38 24.09 8.77 22.31
CA LEU A 38 23.84 10.21 22.50
C LEU A 38 23.13 10.52 23.83
N LEU A 39 22.51 9.54 24.47
CA LEU A 39 21.74 9.72 25.70
C LEU A 39 22.55 9.45 26.96
N GLU A 40 23.76 8.89 26.85
CA GLU A 40 24.58 8.55 28.02
C GLU A 40 24.84 9.79 28.91
N PRO A 41 24.63 9.67 30.24
CA PRO A 41 24.54 8.44 31.03
C PRO A 41 23.12 7.85 31.19
N TYR A 42 22.12 8.35 30.48
CA TYR A 42 20.72 7.97 30.65
C TYR A 42 20.31 6.82 29.71
N ALA A 43 19.80 5.71 30.27
CA ALA A 43 19.18 4.64 29.49
C ALA A 43 17.65 4.76 29.40
N LEU A 44 17.04 3.95 28.51
CA LEU A 44 15.58 3.85 28.42
C LEU A 44 14.99 3.38 29.76
N GLY A 45 14.04 4.13 30.30
CA GLY A 45 13.40 3.90 31.60
C GLY A 45 14.13 4.54 32.78
N GLU A 46 15.33 5.07 32.58
CA GLU A 46 16.09 5.73 33.63
C GLU A 46 15.66 7.18 33.87
N GLU A 47 15.93 7.62 35.09
CA GLU A 47 15.52 8.91 35.61
C GLU A 47 16.54 9.99 35.25
N VAL A 48 16.08 11.00 34.50
CA VAL A 48 16.90 12.12 34.04
C VAL A 48 16.98 13.22 35.10
N THR A 49 15.84 13.48 35.74
CA THR A 49 15.65 14.36 36.90
C THR A 49 14.54 13.77 37.78
N PRO A 50 14.44 14.14 39.08
CA PRO A 50 13.42 13.58 39.98
C PRO A 50 12.02 13.50 39.36
N GLY A 51 11.51 12.28 39.21
CA GLY A 51 10.18 11.98 38.64
C GLY A 51 10.07 11.98 37.11
N TRP A 52 11.15 12.28 36.37
CA TRP A 52 11.17 12.31 34.90
C TRP A 52 12.09 11.25 34.32
N ARG A 53 11.57 10.40 33.45
CA ARG A 53 12.30 9.25 32.88
C ARG A 53 12.24 9.23 31.36
N VAL A 54 13.27 8.67 30.72
CA VAL A 54 13.27 8.42 29.28
C VAL A 54 12.25 7.31 28.98
N ARG A 55 11.12 7.66 28.40
CA ARG A 55 10.03 6.70 28.10
C ARG A 55 10.22 6.04 26.74
N ASN A 56 10.61 6.82 25.75
CA ASN A 56 10.67 6.35 24.37
C ASN A 56 11.77 7.06 23.59
N VAL A 57 12.41 6.31 22.70
CA VAL A 57 13.33 6.82 21.68
C VAL A 57 12.77 6.36 20.35
N GLN A 58 12.23 7.30 19.58
CA GLN A 58 11.67 7.03 18.27
C GLN A 58 12.59 7.62 17.22
N ILE A 59 13.16 6.77 16.38
CA ILE A 59 13.99 7.19 15.25
C ILE A 59 13.05 7.31 14.05
N GLU A 60 12.86 8.55 13.59
CA GLU A 60 12.16 8.83 12.35
C GLU A 60 13.19 9.02 11.22
N ARG A 61 12.71 9.16 9.98
CA ARG A 61 13.58 9.24 8.82
C ARG A 61 14.52 10.44 8.88
N ASP A 62 14.06 11.57 9.37
CA ASP A 62 14.73 12.88 9.31
C ASP A 62 15.13 13.43 10.69
N HIS A 63 14.68 12.79 11.77
CA HIS A 63 14.96 13.21 13.14
C HIS A 63 14.85 12.06 14.14
N VAL A 64 15.40 12.26 15.33
CA VAL A 64 15.13 11.40 16.49
C VAL A 64 14.23 12.13 17.47
N ARG A 65 13.19 11.48 17.95
CA ARG A 65 12.29 11.98 19.00
C ARG A 65 12.52 11.24 20.30
N LEU A 66 12.93 11.99 21.32
CA LEU A 66 13.11 11.51 22.69
C LEU A 66 11.89 11.93 23.49
N THR A 67 11.13 10.98 24.04
CA THR A 67 9.97 11.27 24.90
C THR A 67 10.31 11.01 26.36
N LEU A 68 10.10 12.01 27.20
CA LEU A 68 10.23 11.95 28.64
C LEU A 68 8.84 11.83 29.28
N ALA A 69 8.69 10.89 30.22
CA ALA A 69 7.50 10.79 31.07
C ALA A 69 7.81 11.37 32.44
N GLY A 70 6.94 12.28 32.91
CA GLY A 70 7.03 12.95 34.20
C GLY A 70 5.97 12.49 35.21
N PRO A 71 5.92 13.13 36.39
CA PRO A 71 4.89 12.89 37.38
C PRO A 71 3.47 13.17 36.84
N ASP A 72 2.46 12.55 37.43
CA ASP A 72 1.04 12.76 37.11
C ASP A 72 0.67 12.55 35.63
N GLY A 73 1.44 11.70 34.94
CA GLY A 73 1.23 11.41 33.52
C GLY A 73 1.66 12.53 32.57
N GLN A 74 2.40 13.53 33.04
CA GLN A 74 2.99 14.55 32.18
C GLN A 74 3.97 13.93 31.19
N SER A 75 4.09 14.54 30.01
CA SER A 75 5.04 14.12 28.98
C SER A 75 5.65 15.34 28.32
N THR A 76 6.91 15.24 27.95
CA THR A 76 7.58 16.24 27.09
C THR A 76 8.53 15.54 26.13
N SER A 77 9.01 16.26 25.12
CA SER A 77 9.84 15.69 24.06
C SER A 77 10.96 16.63 23.64
N LEU A 78 12.08 16.01 23.27
CA LEU A 78 13.22 16.64 22.61
C LEU A 78 13.41 15.99 21.24
N ARG A 79 13.47 16.80 20.19
CA ARG A 79 13.68 16.37 18.81
C ARG A 79 15.08 16.76 18.32
N LEU A 80 15.74 15.81 17.67
CA LEU A 80 17.10 15.91 17.13
C LEU A 80 17.03 15.95 15.61
N HIS A 81 16.98 17.15 15.02
CA HIS A 81 16.90 17.35 13.57
C HIS A 81 18.29 17.58 12.96
N HIS A 82 18.45 17.38 11.65
CA HIS A 82 19.64 17.85 10.95
C HIS A 82 19.79 19.38 11.10
N PRO A 83 21.00 19.96 11.20
CA PRO A 83 21.19 21.41 11.43
C PRO A 83 20.64 22.29 10.29
N GLU A 84 20.52 21.73 9.09
CA GLU A 84 19.95 22.40 7.91
C GLU A 84 18.46 22.08 7.69
N ALA A 85 17.82 21.29 8.54
CA ALA A 85 16.39 21.02 8.43
C ALA A 85 15.57 22.32 8.66
N PRO A 86 14.42 22.50 8.00
CA PRO A 86 13.57 23.68 8.21
C PRO A 86 13.23 23.95 9.68
N GLU A 87 13.05 22.90 10.47
CA GLU A 87 12.75 22.92 11.90
C GLU A 87 13.89 23.50 12.74
N ALA A 88 15.13 23.50 12.22
CA ALA A 88 16.30 24.06 12.90
C ALA A 88 16.14 25.57 13.17
N ALA A 89 15.31 26.27 12.42
CA ALA A 89 14.97 27.67 12.69
C ALA A 89 14.29 27.88 14.07
N SER A 90 13.66 26.84 14.61
CA SER A 90 13.03 26.83 15.94
C SER A 90 13.89 26.17 17.02
N ALA A 91 15.10 25.74 16.68
CA ALA A 91 15.99 25.06 17.61
C ALA A 91 16.41 26.01 18.74
N ARG A 92 16.36 25.50 19.97
CA ARG A 92 16.81 26.24 21.15
C ARG A 92 18.30 26.03 21.43
N ALA A 93 18.88 25.00 20.85
CA ALA A 93 20.29 24.69 20.94
C ALA A 93 20.73 23.85 19.73
N PHE A 94 22.04 23.74 19.57
CA PHE A 94 22.68 22.89 18.57
C PHE A 94 23.73 22.01 19.25
N SER A 95 23.92 20.81 18.73
CA SER A 95 25.10 19.98 18.95
C SER A 95 25.95 19.94 17.66
N GLY A 96 27.01 19.13 17.62
CA GLY A 96 27.87 19.01 16.43
C GLY A 96 27.12 18.51 15.19
N SER A 97 26.14 17.64 15.39
CA SER A 97 25.34 16.99 14.37
C SER A 97 23.87 17.39 14.38
N PHE A 98 23.31 17.99 15.43
CA PHE A 98 21.85 18.17 15.51
C PHE A 98 21.40 19.58 15.86
N ALA A 99 20.27 19.97 15.29
CA ALA A 99 19.42 21.05 15.79
C ALA A 99 18.45 20.48 16.84
N LEU A 100 18.49 21.03 18.05
CA LEU A 100 17.77 20.52 19.22
C LEU A 100 16.49 21.35 19.43
N VAL A 101 15.35 20.76 19.08
CA VAL A 101 14.02 21.39 19.12
C VAL A 101 13.21 20.77 20.25
N ASP A 102 12.67 21.59 21.15
CA ASP A 102 11.76 21.13 22.20
C ASP A 102 10.32 21.53 21.90
N ASP A 103 9.35 20.74 22.38
CA ASP A 103 7.92 20.99 22.14
C ASP A 103 7.30 21.93 23.20
N GLY A 104 8.11 22.83 23.80
CA GLY A 104 7.65 23.74 24.85
C GLY A 104 7.30 23.02 26.15
N PRO A 105 8.31 22.49 26.88
CA PRO A 105 8.08 21.70 28.10
C PRO A 105 7.32 22.48 29.18
N SER A 106 6.55 21.77 30.00
CA SER A 106 6.06 22.30 31.28
C SER A 106 7.26 22.76 32.12
N ALA A 107 7.07 23.73 33.02
CA ALA A 107 8.18 24.22 33.87
C ALA A 107 8.95 23.08 34.60
N PRO A 108 8.29 22.02 35.11
CA PRO A 108 8.99 20.84 35.64
C PRO A 108 9.75 20.02 34.59
N GLY A 109 9.19 19.86 33.38
CA GLY A 109 9.81 19.10 32.28
C GLY A 109 11.00 19.82 31.64
N ALA A 110 11.08 21.15 31.78
CA ALA A 110 12.14 21.96 31.19
C ALA A 110 13.53 21.55 31.72
N ALA A 111 13.64 21.26 33.02
CA ALA A 111 14.89 20.80 33.62
C ALA A 111 15.33 19.43 33.07
N ALA A 112 14.37 18.52 32.85
CA ALA A 112 14.65 17.19 32.28
C ALA A 112 15.09 17.28 30.81
N VAL A 113 14.41 18.12 30.00
CA VAL A 113 14.80 18.38 28.62
C VAL A 113 16.19 19.01 28.54
N GLU A 114 16.51 19.95 29.42
CA GLU A 114 17.84 20.60 29.43
C GLU A 114 18.96 19.63 29.80
N ARG A 115 18.70 18.66 30.70
CA ARG A 115 19.64 17.58 31.02
C ARG A 115 19.88 16.64 29.84
N LEU A 116 18.82 16.21 29.14
CA LEU A 116 18.96 15.41 27.91
C LEU A 116 19.70 16.17 26.81
N ARG A 117 19.39 17.46 26.64
CA ARG A 117 20.08 18.33 25.69
C ARG A 117 21.58 18.39 25.97
N ALA A 118 21.96 18.61 27.23
CA ALA A 118 23.36 18.63 27.64
C ALA A 118 24.05 17.28 27.40
N ALA A 119 23.36 16.16 27.64
CA ALA A 119 23.89 14.82 27.32
C ALA A 119 24.16 14.69 25.82
N VAL A 120 23.17 14.99 24.97
CA VAL A 120 23.33 14.93 23.51
C VAL A 120 24.49 15.82 23.03
N GLN A 121 24.57 17.06 23.52
CA GLN A 121 25.66 17.97 23.17
C GLN A 121 27.04 17.48 23.61
N THR A 122 27.11 16.72 24.70
CA THR A 122 28.37 16.17 25.22
C THR A 122 28.80 14.92 24.45
N GLN A 123 27.84 14.06 24.09
CA GLN A 123 28.10 12.76 23.45
C GLN A 123 28.17 12.84 21.92
N ASP A 124 27.62 13.89 21.31
CA ASP A 124 27.65 14.08 19.87
C ASP A 124 29.04 14.53 19.39
N ASP A 125 29.70 13.63 18.65
CA ASP A 125 31.03 13.84 18.06
C ASP A 125 31.01 14.70 16.78
N GLY A 126 29.83 15.16 16.33
CA GLY A 126 29.66 15.92 15.09
C GLY A 126 29.75 15.07 13.82
N ALA A 127 29.93 13.74 13.96
CA ALA A 127 30.10 12.83 12.83
C ALA A 127 28.84 12.01 12.52
N PHE A 128 27.71 12.30 13.19
CA PHE A 128 26.49 11.53 13.01
C PHE A 128 26.04 11.55 11.55
N TRP A 129 25.99 12.71 10.89
CA TRP A 129 25.54 12.79 9.48
C TRP A 129 26.67 12.60 8.45
N THR A 130 27.90 12.99 8.78
CA THR A 130 29.03 12.98 7.84
C THR A 130 29.55 11.57 7.57
N SER A 131 29.33 10.63 8.49
CA SER A 131 29.69 9.22 8.30
C SER A 131 28.88 8.49 7.21
N PHE A 132 27.84 9.14 6.64
CA PHE A 132 26.93 8.52 5.68
C PHE A 132 26.97 9.06 4.26
N GLY A 133 27.85 10.03 3.96
CA GLY A 133 28.10 10.50 2.59
C GLY A 133 26.83 10.92 1.85
N VAL A 134 26.43 12.20 1.99
CA VAL A 134 25.46 12.78 1.06
C VAL A 134 26.10 12.76 -0.34
N VAL A 135 25.67 11.81 -1.17
CA VAL A 135 26.16 11.40 -2.52
C VAL A 135 27.25 10.30 -2.54
N ALA A 136 26.91 9.13 -3.09
CA ALA A 136 27.83 8.01 -3.44
C ALA A 136 28.31 8.11 -4.92
N PRO A 137 29.29 7.31 -5.43
CA PRO A 137 30.28 6.42 -4.81
C PRO A 137 31.74 6.64 -5.32
N ASP A 138 32.74 5.99 -4.71
CA ASP A 138 33.95 5.51 -5.41
C ASP A 138 34.71 4.47 -4.55
N ARG A 139 34.77 3.20 -4.98
CA ARG A 139 35.83 2.22 -4.64
C ARG A 139 35.74 0.96 -5.54
N PRO A 140 36.84 0.17 -5.67
CA PRO A 140 37.41 -0.28 -6.94
C PRO A 140 36.99 -1.72 -7.32
N PRO A 141 37.43 -2.28 -8.47
CA PRO A 141 36.83 -3.49 -9.02
C PRO A 141 37.38 -4.74 -8.33
N SER A 142 36.52 -5.45 -7.60
CA SER A 142 36.77 -6.85 -7.24
C SER A 142 36.03 -7.76 -8.21
N GLN A 143 36.84 -8.41 -9.04
CA GLN A 143 36.44 -9.52 -9.89
C GLN A 143 36.05 -10.72 -9.01
N VAL A 144 34.80 -11.16 -9.10
CA VAL A 144 34.43 -12.54 -8.75
C VAL A 144 33.61 -13.11 -9.91
N ALA A 145 34.14 -14.20 -10.46
CA ALA A 145 33.62 -14.86 -11.64
C ALA A 145 32.19 -15.38 -11.44
N ALA A 146 31.33 -15.12 -12.42
CA ALA A 146 29.99 -15.67 -12.51
C ALA A 146 30.03 -17.18 -12.78
N PRO A 147 29.23 -18.01 -12.09
CA PRO A 147 28.87 -19.32 -12.61
C PRO A 147 27.84 -19.15 -13.73
N ARG A 148 28.13 -19.79 -14.86
CA ARG A 148 27.28 -19.86 -16.04
C ARG A 148 26.01 -20.65 -15.76
N LEU A 149 24.90 -20.10 -16.25
CA LEU A 149 23.54 -20.62 -16.21
C LEU A 149 23.38 -21.91 -17.04
N GLY A 150 22.51 -22.79 -16.54
CA GLY A 150 21.80 -23.83 -17.28
C GLY A 150 20.77 -24.52 -16.38
N PRO A 151 19.84 -25.31 -16.92
CA PRO A 151 18.59 -24.92 -17.59
C PRO A 151 17.45 -24.70 -16.58
N LEU A 152 17.23 -23.45 -16.15
CA LEU A 152 16.02 -23.02 -15.42
C LEU A 152 14.92 -22.51 -16.38
N ASP A 153 15.16 -22.66 -17.69
CA ASP A 153 14.22 -22.36 -18.77
C ASP A 153 13.00 -23.31 -18.77
N GLY A 154 13.11 -24.48 -18.13
CA GLY A 154 12.00 -25.45 -18.03
C GLY A 154 10.92 -25.08 -17.01
N LEU A 155 11.28 -24.40 -15.91
CA LEU A 155 10.33 -24.03 -14.84
C LEU A 155 9.64 -22.70 -15.12
N LEU A 156 10.31 -21.78 -15.81
CA LEU A 156 9.68 -20.58 -16.38
C LEU A 156 8.68 -20.94 -17.48
N ALA A 157 8.95 -21.97 -18.29
CA ALA A 157 8.01 -22.44 -19.31
C ALA A 157 6.71 -23.03 -18.72
N LEU A 158 6.77 -23.78 -17.61
CA LEU A 158 5.59 -24.34 -16.93
C LEU A 158 4.75 -23.27 -16.21
N GLY A 159 5.40 -22.26 -15.61
CA GLY A 159 4.72 -21.09 -15.01
C GLY A 159 4.05 -20.17 -16.04
N LEU A 160 4.69 -19.98 -17.21
CA LEU A 160 4.09 -19.29 -18.36
C LEU A 160 2.93 -20.10 -18.99
N TYR A 161 2.99 -21.43 -18.98
CA TYR A 161 1.93 -22.29 -19.53
C TYR A 161 0.61 -22.21 -18.74
N ALA A 162 0.67 -22.10 -17.41
CA ALA A 162 -0.51 -21.93 -16.56
C ALA A 162 -1.11 -20.51 -16.62
N LEU A 163 -0.27 -19.47 -16.76
CA LEU A 163 -0.70 -18.07 -16.88
C LEU A 163 -1.24 -17.71 -18.29
N LEU A 164 -0.82 -18.41 -19.35
CA LEU A 164 -1.25 -18.13 -20.72
C LEU A 164 -2.59 -18.80 -21.11
N LEU A 165 -3.05 -19.85 -20.41
CA LEU A 165 -4.28 -20.57 -20.76
C LEU A 165 -5.56 -20.06 -20.06
N SER A 166 -5.44 -19.37 -18.92
CA SER A 166 -6.59 -18.77 -18.20
C SER A 166 -7.27 -17.60 -18.96
N PRO A 167 -6.53 -16.65 -19.57
CA PRO A 167 -7.14 -15.58 -20.34
C PRO A 167 -7.68 -16.06 -21.70
N TRP A 168 -7.06 -17.07 -22.33
CA TRP A 168 -7.41 -17.52 -23.69
C TRP A 168 -8.75 -18.27 -23.75
N ALA A 169 -9.08 -19.07 -22.73
CA ALA A 169 -10.38 -19.74 -22.61
C ALA A 169 -11.55 -18.78 -22.30
N ILE A 170 -11.27 -17.57 -21.82
CA ILE A 170 -12.26 -16.50 -21.62
C ILE A 170 -12.44 -15.66 -22.91
N VAL A 171 -11.40 -15.54 -23.74
CA VAL A 171 -11.39 -14.71 -24.95
C VAL A 171 -12.09 -15.37 -26.14
N ARG A 172 -11.99 -16.69 -26.30
CA ARG A 172 -12.48 -17.37 -27.50
C ARG A 172 -14.02 -17.43 -27.60
N GLU A 173 -14.74 -17.37 -26.47
CA GLU A 173 -16.21 -17.46 -26.47
C GLU A 173 -16.93 -16.11 -26.63
N ARG A 174 -16.28 -14.97 -26.35
CA ARG A 174 -16.92 -13.65 -26.51
C ARG A 174 -17.13 -13.23 -27.96
N ARG A 175 -16.46 -13.87 -28.93
CA ARG A 175 -16.73 -13.64 -30.37
C ARG A 175 -18.12 -14.13 -30.78
N ALA A 176 -18.77 -14.99 -29.99
CA ALA A 176 -20.08 -15.54 -30.34
C ALA A 176 -21.28 -14.74 -29.80
N ALA A 177 -21.09 -13.78 -28.85
CA ALA A 177 -22.23 -13.19 -28.14
C ALA A 177 -22.13 -11.69 -27.77
N ALA A 178 -21.07 -10.97 -28.13
CA ALA A 178 -20.93 -9.57 -27.70
C ALA A 178 -21.68 -8.59 -28.63
N PRO A 179 -22.58 -7.73 -28.10
CA PRO A 179 -23.13 -6.60 -28.86
C PRO A 179 -22.00 -5.66 -29.31
N ALA A 180 -22.19 -5.05 -30.49
CA ALA A 180 -21.21 -4.20 -31.15
C ALA A 180 -20.66 -3.12 -30.20
N ARG A 181 -19.38 -3.24 -29.81
CA ARG A 181 -18.69 -2.15 -29.10
C ARG A 181 -18.64 -0.92 -30.01
N PRO A 182 -18.96 0.29 -29.51
CA PRO A 182 -18.70 1.51 -30.25
C PRO A 182 -17.21 1.57 -30.59
N ARG A 183 -16.87 1.65 -31.88
CA ARG A 183 -15.49 1.79 -32.36
C ARG A 183 -14.94 3.13 -31.89
N ALA A 184 -14.08 3.10 -30.87
CA ALA A 184 -13.20 4.23 -30.59
C ALA A 184 -12.28 4.48 -31.82
N PRO A 185 -11.89 5.73 -32.11
CA PRO A 185 -10.99 6.03 -33.22
C PRO A 185 -9.61 5.39 -32.98
N ALA A 186 -9.27 4.39 -33.80
CA ALA A 186 -8.13 3.47 -33.64
C ALA A 186 -6.75 4.13 -33.45
N ALA A 187 -6.56 5.37 -33.89
CA ALA A 187 -5.28 6.07 -33.75
C ALA A 187 -5.02 6.62 -32.33
N PHE A 188 -6.07 6.81 -31.52
CA PHE A 188 -5.93 7.31 -30.14
C PHE A 188 -5.49 6.19 -29.17
N ASP A 189 -5.84 4.94 -29.47
CA ASP A 189 -5.65 3.83 -28.55
C ASP A 189 -4.20 3.34 -28.46
N TRP A 190 -3.45 3.33 -29.56
CA TRP A 190 -2.07 2.81 -29.55
C TRP A 190 -1.08 3.75 -28.86
N LEU A 191 -1.21 5.07 -29.07
CA LEU A 191 -0.32 6.06 -28.45
C LEU A 191 -0.56 6.13 -26.94
N THR A 192 -1.82 6.12 -26.50
CA THR A 192 -2.15 6.06 -25.07
C THR A 192 -1.66 4.76 -24.42
N CYS A 193 -1.78 3.62 -25.11
CA CYS A 193 -1.17 2.37 -24.68
C CYS A 193 0.36 2.49 -24.56
N LEU A 194 1.04 3.00 -25.59
CA LEU A 194 2.50 3.13 -25.60
C LEU A 194 2.98 4.03 -24.47
N VAL A 195 2.35 5.21 -24.28
CA VAL A 195 2.66 6.12 -23.18
C VAL A 195 2.44 5.43 -21.83
N GLY A 196 1.30 4.77 -21.64
CA GLY A 196 1.01 4.02 -20.42
C GLY A 196 2.03 2.91 -20.14
N LEU A 197 2.43 2.14 -21.15
CA LEU A 197 3.44 1.09 -21.04
C LEU A 197 4.84 1.65 -20.74
N VAL A 198 5.24 2.75 -21.39
CA VAL A 198 6.53 3.40 -21.13
C VAL A 198 6.57 3.94 -19.71
N MET A 199 5.51 4.62 -19.25
CA MET A 199 5.44 5.12 -17.88
C MET A 199 5.44 3.96 -16.86
N LEU A 200 4.65 2.93 -17.10
CA LEU A 200 4.62 1.74 -16.24
C LEU A 200 5.99 1.05 -16.19
N GLY A 201 6.63 0.87 -17.34
CA GLY A 201 7.97 0.31 -17.46
C GLY A 201 9.01 1.16 -16.74
N ALA A 202 8.93 2.49 -16.83
CA ALA A 202 9.83 3.41 -16.12
C ALA A 202 9.66 3.30 -14.59
N VAL A 203 8.42 3.19 -14.09
CA VAL A 203 8.17 3.02 -12.65
C VAL A 203 8.63 1.64 -12.17
N ILE A 204 8.33 0.58 -12.92
CA ILE A 204 8.85 -0.76 -12.63
C ILE A 204 10.37 -0.74 -12.62
N TYR A 205 11.00 -0.12 -13.62
CA TYR A 205 12.46 -0.01 -13.71
C TYR A 205 13.04 0.76 -12.53
N ALA A 206 12.49 1.92 -12.17
CA ALA A 206 12.95 2.70 -11.01
C ALA A 206 12.80 1.90 -9.71
N SER A 207 11.68 1.19 -9.53
CA SER A 207 11.41 0.35 -8.35
C SER A 207 12.33 -0.88 -8.32
N SER A 208 12.56 -1.49 -9.49
CA SER A 208 13.46 -2.64 -9.66
C SER A 208 14.89 -2.21 -9.37
N ARG A 209 15.32 -1.06 -9.90
CA ARG A 209 16.66 -0.51 -9.65
C ARG A 209 16.85 -0.19 -8.17
N ALA A 210 15.89 0.48 -7.53
CA ALA A 210 15.97 0.72 -6.08
C ALA A 210 16.04 -0.60 -5.29
N SER A 211 15.21 -1.58 -5.64
CA SER A 211 15.18 -2.90 -5.00
C SER A 211 16.46 -3.70 -5.25
N LEU A 212 17.01 -3.65 -6.47
CA LEU A 212 18.25 -4.32 -6.85
C LEU A 212 19.46 -3.66 -6.19
N THR A 213 19.56 -2.33 -6.25
CA THR A 213 20.64 -1.59 -5.59
C THR A 213 20.61 -1.86 -4.10
N ALA A 214 19.44 -1.81 -3.46
CA ALA A 214 19.33 -2.17 -2.06
C ALA A 214 19.65 -3.65 -1.83
N ALA A 215 19.13 -4.58 -2.64
CA ALA A 215 19.48 -6.00 -2.50
C ALA A 215 20.99 -6.28 -2.65
N LEU A 216 21.73 -5.40 -3.33
CA LEU A 216 23.18 -5.48 -3.49
C LEU A 216 23.97 -4.84 -2.33
N HIS A 217 23.42 -3.82 -1.65
CA HIS A 217 24.12 -3.08 -0.59
C HIS A 217 23.63 -3.44 0.82
N GLU A 218 22.33 -3.73 0.95
CA GLU A 218 21.65 -4.26 2.12
C GLU A 218 20.68 -5.35 1.66
N PRO A 219 21.17 -6.59 1.46
CA PRO A 219 20.37 -7.70 0.89
C PRO A 219 19.04 -7.96 1.60
N GLU A 220 18.89 -7.44 2.82
CA GLU A 220 17.82 -7.78 3.74
C GLU A 220 16.84 -6.62 3.98
N GLY A 221 17.22 -5.34 3.86
CA GLY A 221 16.43 -4.21 4.41
C GLY A 221 15.08 -3.91 3.73
N LEU A 222 14.96 -4.01 2.41
CA LEU A 222 13.80 -3.45 1.71
C LEU A 222 12.56 -4.34 1.65
N ARG A 223 12.67 -5.66 1.81
CA ARG A 223 11.54 -6.59 1.61
C ARG A 223 10.97 -7.11 2.92
N TRP A 224 10.58 -6.19 3.80
CA TRP A 224 10.15 -6.51 5.16
C TRP A 224 8.97 -7.48 5.22
N ASP A 225 7.97 -7.34 4.34
CA ASP A 225 6.81 -8.23 4.33
C ASP A 225 7.19 -9.64 3.84
N LEU A 226 7.98 -9.74 2.77
CA LEU A 226 8.44 -11.05 2.29
C LEU A 226 9.32 -11.77 3.31
N ARG A 227 10.14 -11.05 4.08
CA ARG A 227 10.94 -11.64 5.17
C ARG A 227 10.06 -12.30 6.21
N VAL A 228 9.00 -11.62 6.64
CA VAL A 228 8.02 -12.21 7.56
C VAL A 228 7.47 -13.50 6.97
N TYR A 229 7.09 -13.54 5.69
CA TYR A 229 6.49 -14.76 5.10
C TYR A 229 7.51 -15.89 4.97
N TYR A 230 8.73 -15.54 4.56
CA TYR A 230 9.84 -16.48 4.40
C TYR A 230 10.20 -17.14 5.73
N TYR A 231 10.50 -16.36 6.78
CA TYR A 231 10.86 -16.90 8.08
C TYR A 231 9.69 -17.53 8.81
N ALA A 232 8.47 -16.98 8.68
CA ALA A 232 7.27 -17.60 9.25
C ALA A 232 7.01 -19.00 8.66
N SER A 233 7.25 -19.19 7.36
CA SER A 233 7.08 -20.50 6.72
C SER A 233 8.10 -21.53 7.18
N GLN A 234 9.34 -21.10 7.45
CA GLN A 234 10.39 -21.95 8.02
C GLN A 234 10.10 -22.28 9.48
N ALA A 235 9.76 -21.29 10.30
CA ALA A 235 9.37 -21.48 11.69
C ALA A 235 8.21 -22.48 11.80
N LEU A 236 7.18 -22.31 10.96
CA LEU A 236 6.05 -23.24 10.87
C LEU A 236 6.49 -24.68 10.53
N ALA A 237 7.41 -24.85 9.57
CA ALA A 237 7.93 -26.15 9.18
C ALA A 237 8.74 -26.83 10.31
N ASP A 238 9.40 -26.03 11.15
CA ASP A 238 10.17 -26.49 12.31
C ASP A 238 9.34 -26.61 13.60
N GLY A 239 8.01 -26.42 13.51
CA GLY A 239 7.09 -26.54 14.65
C GLY A 239 7.13 -25.35 15.61
N VAL A 240 7.75 -24.23 15.22
CA VAL A 240 7.80 -22.97 15.97
C VAL A 240 6.62 -22.09 15.56
N SER A 241 6.00 -21.40 16.53
CA SER A 241 4.86 -20.51 16.24
C SER A 241 5.30 -19.26 15.48
N PRO A 242 4.80 -19.02 14.25
CA PRO A 242 5.15 -17.80 13.49
C PRO A 242 4.37 -16.55 13.96
N TYR A 243 3.47 -16.70 14.93
CA TYR A 243 2.57 -15.65 15.40
C TYR A 243 3.10 -14.91 16.63
N VAL A 244 4.02 -15.54 17.36
CA VAL A 244 4.66 -14.95 18.54
C VAL A 244 5.94 -14.23 18.09
N HIS A 245 6.00 -12.91 18.32
CA HIS A 245 7.14 -12.09 17.88
C HIS A 245 8.46 -12.58 18.45
N THR A 246 8.51 -12.92 19.75
CA THR A 246 9.75 -13.37 20.41
C THR A 246 10.27 -14.67 19.78
N ASP A 247 9.37 -15.59 19.46
CA ASP A 247 9.72 -16.89 18.89
C ASP A 247 10.23 -16.73 17.46
N LEU A 248 9.53 -15.93 16.65
CA LEU A 248 9.94 -15.64 15.28
C LEU A 248 11.28 -14.89 15.25
N ALA A 249 11.49 -13.95 16.17
CA ALA A 249 12.73 -13.19 16.26
C ALA A 249 13.92 -14.06 16.67
N GLN A 250 13.71 -14.93 17.66
CA GLN A 250 14.71 -15.93 18.07
C GLN A 250 15.02 -16.90 16.93
N PHE A 251 14.00 -17.36 16.20
CA PHE A 251 14.14 -18.28 15.08
C PHE A 251 14.94 -17.67 13.92
N SER A 252 14.61 -16.43 13.52
CA SER A 252 15.30 -15.77 12.41
C SER A 252 16.64 -15.15 12.79
N GLY A 253 16.94 -15.03 14.09
CA GLY A 253 18.07 -14.24 14.60
C GLY A 253 17.90 -12.74 14.33
N ARG A 254 16.66 -12.25 14.28
CA ARG A 254 16.33 -10.85 13.95
C ARG A 254 15.22 -10.32 14.83
N ASP A 255 15.43 -9.19 15.48
CA ASP A 255 14.46 -8.51 16.32
C ASP A 255 13.52 -7.57 15.55
N ASP A 256 13.82 -7.27 14.28
CA ASP A 256 13.03 -6.37 13.41
C ASP A 256 11.79 -7.03 12.76
N LEU A 257 11.58 -8.34 12.94
CA LEU A 257 10.47 -9.06 12.31
C LEU A 257 9.18 -8.99 13.13
N LEU A 258 8.13 -8.44 12.51
CA LEU A 258 6.77 -8.51 13.05
C LEU A 258 6.23 -9.94 12.98
N GLY A 259 5.40 -10.31 13.97
CA GLY A 259 4.65 -11.57 13.96
C GLY A 259 3.78 -11.71 12.70
N CYS A 260 3.68 -12.93 12.18
CA CYS A 260 2.91 -13.23 10.98
C CYS A 260 1.41 -12.97 11.21
N LYS A 261 0.71 -12.49 10.18
CA LYS A 261 -0.72 -12.13 10.26
C LYS A 261 -1.62 -13.02 9.40
N TYR A 262 -1.04 -14.02 8.74
CA TYR A 262 -1.73 -14.88 7.79
C TYR A 262 -2.12 -16.23 8.40
N PRO A 263 -3.24 -16.85 7.98
CA PRO A 263 -3.62 -18.18 8.44
C PRO A 263 -2.52 -19.23 8.21
N PRO A 264 -2.42 -20.29 9.05
CA PRO A 264 -1.33 -21.27 8.96
C PRO A 264 -1.15 -21.91 7.57
N LEU A 265 -2.24 -22.28 6.89
CA LEU A 265 -2.18 -22.82 5.53
C LEU A 265 -1.67 -21.80 4.50
N THR A 266 -1.96 -20.51 4.70
CA THR A 266 -1.41 -19.44 3.87
C THR A 266 0.10 -19.30 4.11
N VAL A 267 0.55 -19.41 5.36
CA VAL A 267 1.98 -19.38 5.72
C VAL A 267 2.70 -20.60 5.13
N ALA A 268 2.11 -21.78 5.22
CA ALA A 268 2.64 -23.02 4.63
C ALA A 268 2.83 -22.92 3.11
N ALA A 269 1.99 -22.14 2.41
CA ALA A 269 2.15 -21.92 0.97
C ALA A 269 3.47 -21.21 0.58
N PHE A 270 4.13 -20.55 1.53
CA PHE A 270 5.45 -19.93 1.33
C PHE A 270 6.63 -20.88 1.58
N GLU A 271 6.40 -22.08 2.13
CA GLU A 271 7.46 -23.05 2.46
C GLU A 271 8.39 -23.36 1.26
N PRO A 272 7.92 -23.50 0.01
CA PRO A 272 8.82 -23.72 -1.13
C PRO A 272 9.86 -22.61 -1.32
N LEU A 273 9.51 -21.37 -0.96
CA LEU A 273 10.45 -20.23 -0.98
C LEU A 273 11.41 -20.31 0.21
N GLY A 274 10.94 -20.75 1.38
CA GLY A 274 11.75 -20.98 2.58
C GLY A 274 12.88 -22.01 2.39
N ARG A 275 12.78 -22.90 1.39
CA ARG A 275 13.83 -23.88 1.05
C ARG A 275 14.98 -23.29 0.23
N LEU A 276 14.85 -22.06 -0.24
CA LEU A 276 15.87 -21.35 -1.03
C LEU A 276 16.60 -20.35 -0.14
N SER A 277 17.78 -19.87 -0.55
CA SER A 277 18.36 -18.70 0.10
C SER A 277 17.45 -17.48 -0.07
N PHE A 278 17.39 -16.63 0.96
CA PHE A 278 16.53 -15.44 0.93
C PHE A 278 16.70 -14.57 -0.33
N PRO A 279 17.93 -14.30 -0.84
CA PRO A 279 18.09 -13.55 -2.10
C PRO A 279 17.42 -14.22 -3.31
N ARG A 280 17.47 -15.55 -3.41
CA ARG A 280 16.82 -16.30 -4.50
C ARG A 280 15.31 -16.32 -4.34
N ALA A 281 14.81 -16.58 -3.13
CA ALA A 281 13.39 -16.51 -2.81
C ALA A 281 12.81 -15.12 -3.15
N SER A 282 13.54 -14.07 -2.77
CA SER A 282 13.23 -12.68 -3.09
C SER A 282 13.17 -12.43 -4.60
N ALA A 283 14.20 -12.80 -5.36
CA ALA A 283 14.21 -12.61 -6.80
C ALA A 283 13.04 -13.34 -7.50
N ILE A 284 12.74 -14.58 -7.09
CA ILE A 284 11.61 -15.35 -7.62
C ILE A 284 10.29 -14.67 -7.29
N TYR A 285 10.09 -14.28 -6.03
CA TYR A 285 8.86 -13.64 -5.59
C TYR A 285 8.64 -12.28 -6.27
N PHE A 286 9.72 -11.53 -6.51
CA PHE A 286 9.66 -10.30 -7.31
C PHE A 286 9.20 -10.57 -8.74
N GLY A 287 9.73 -11.64 -9.38
CA GLY A 287 9.27 -12.08 -10.70
C GLY A 287 7.77 -12.45 -10.71
N VAL A 288 7.30 -13.13 -9.68
CA VAL A 288 5.88 -13.47 -9.48
C VAL A 288 5.01 -12.20 -9.36
N GLN A 289 5.44 -11.21 -8.58
CA GLN A 289 4.74 -9.91 -8.51
C GLN A 289 4.75 -9.17 -9.85
N GLY A 290 5.85 -9.23 -10.60
CA GLY A 290 5.94 -8.66 -11.96
C GLY A 290 4.95 -9.29 -12.94
N LEU A 291 4.77 -10.61 -12.87
CA LEU A 291 3.77 -11.33 -13.66
C LEU A 291 2.34 -10.97 -13.26
N ALA A 292 2.05 -10.88 -11.95
CA ALA A 292 0.75 -10.46 -11.44
C ALA A 292 0.39 -9.04 -11.89
N LEU A 293 1.37 -8.14 -11.84
CA LEU A 293 1.27 -6.79 -12.38
C LEU A 293 0.95 -6.79 -13.88
N ALA A 294 1.72 -7.52 -14.69
CA ALA A 294 1.45 -7.61 -16.13
C ALA A 294 0.02 -8.13 -16.42
N ALA A 295 -0.42 -9.15 -15.67
CA ALA A 295 -1.78 -9.67 -15.77
C ALA A 295 -2.84 -8.61 -15.43
N LEU A 296 -2.64 -7.85 -14.34
CA LEU A 296 -3.51 -6.74 -13.95
C LEU A 296 -3.59 -5.66 -15.02
N ALA A 297 -2.44 -5.21 -15.55
CA ALA A 297 -2.39 -4.20 -16.59
C ALA A 297 -3.16 -4.63 -17.85
N LEU A 298 -2.97 -5.89 -18.29
CA LEU A 298 -3.71 -6.46 -19.42
C LEU A 298 -5.21 -6.56 -19.14
N LEU A 299 -5.58 -6.92 -17.91
CA LEU A 299 -6.97 -7.05 -17.50
C LEU A 299 -7.67 -5.70 -17.47
N TRP A 300 -7.04 -4.68 -16.87
CA TRP A 300 -7.58 -3.33 -16.83
C TRP A 300 -7.68 -2.71 -18.22
N LEU A 301 -6.65 -2.88 -19.06
CA LEU A 301 -6.70 -2.47 -20.48
C LEU A 301 -7.96 -3.03 -21.18
N ARG A 302 -8.32 -4.29 -20.89
CA ARG A 302 -9.51 -4.92 -21.47
C ARG A 302 -10.84 -4.44 -20.88
N LEU A 303 -10.85 -4.14 -19.59
CA LEU A 303 -12.05 -3.74 -18.86
C LEU A 303 -12.41 -2.27 -19.08
N VAL A 304 -11.43 -1.37 -18.93
CA VAL A 304 -11.65 0.10 -18.90
C VAL A 304 -10.89 0.84 -20.01
N GLY A 305 -10.08 0.16 -20.81
CA GLY A 305 -9.41 0.73 -22.00
C GLY A 305 -7.98 1.22 -21.75
N PRO A 306 -7.33 1.82 -22.77
CA PRO A 306 -5.91 2.18 -22.73
C PRO A 306 -5.56 3.24 -21.69
N PHE A 307 -6.51 4.12 -21.37
CA PHE A 307 -6.32 5.11 -20.31
C PHE A 307 -6.09 4.47 -18.95
N ALA A 308 -6.50 3.22 -18.74
CA ALA A 308 -6.20 2.48 -17.53
C ALA A 308 -4.70 2.32 -17.29
N LEU A 309 -3.89 2.25 -18.35
CA LEU A 309 -2.43 2.15 -18.22
C LEU A 309 -1.82 3.50 -17.82
N VAL A 310 -2.39 4.61 -18.30
CA VAL A 310 -1.97 5.97 -17.91
C VAL A 310 -2.41 6.28 -16.48
N ALA A 311 -3.66 5.96 -16.16
CA ALA A 311 -4.25 6.11 -14.84
C ALA A 311 -3.56 5.20 -13.81
N ALA A 312 -3.24 3.96 -14.21
CA ALA A 312 -2.31 3.11 -13.48
C ALA A 312 -1.04 3.92 -13.30
N ALA A 313 -0.25 4.19 -14.33
CA ALA A 313 1.05 4.87 -14.21
C ALA A 313 1.08 6.19 -13.40
N ALA A 314 -0.01 6.95 -13.36
CA ALA A 314 -0.13 8.19 -12.57
C ALA A 314 -0.42 7.94 -11.08
N LEU A 315 -1.26 6.96 -10.73
CA LEU A 315 -1.56 6.57 -9.34
C LEU A 315 -0.66 5.43 -8.82
N TRP A 316 0.01 4.73 -9.74
CA TRP A 316 0.93 3.60 -9.59
C TRP A 316 2.07 3.85 -8.62
N PRO A 317 2.76 5.02 -8.66
CA PRO A 317 4.09 5.13 -8.07
C PRO A 317 4.11 4.96 -6.56
N TYR A 318 2.97 5.08 -5.89
CA TYR A 318 2.89 4.89 -4.45
C TYR A 318 2.53 3.44 -4.10
N ALA A 319 1.29 3.02 -4.35
CA ALA A 319 0.77 1.74 -3.87
C ALA A 319 1.49 0.51 -4.47
N ALA A 320 1.74 0.49 -5.79
CA ALA A 320 2.43 -0.63 -6.42
C ALA A 320 3.91 -0.69 -6.04
N ARG A 321 4.54 0.48 -5.95
CA ARG A 321 5.96 0.60 -5.57
C ARG A 321 6.17 0.05 -4.16
N ILE A 322 5.33 0.47 -3.21
CA ILE A 322 5.41 -0.02 -1.84
C ILE A 322 5.19 -1.54 -1.79
N ASP A 323 4.20 -2.09 -2.51
CA ASP A 323 3.99 -3.55 -2.57
C ASP A 323 5.21 -4.31 -3.12
N LEU A 324 5.82 -3.80 -4.19
CA LEU A 324 7.02 -4.39 -4.81
C LEU A 324 8.24 -4.34 -3.89
N ILE A 325 8.47 -3.18 -3.26
CA ILE A 325 9.56 -2.95 -2.30
C ILE A 325 9.36 -3.89 -1.11
N ALA A 326 8.22 -3.80 -0.43
CA ALA A 326 7.91 -4.62 0.75
C ALA A 326 7.94 -6.13 0.44
N GLY A 327 7.61 -6.51 -0.79
CA GLY A 327 7.38 -7.91 -1.15
C GLY A 327 6.06 -8.44 -0.57
N ASN A 328 5.03 -7.59 -0.54
CA ASN A 328 3.72 -7.97 -0.03
C ASN A 328 2.95 -8.86 -1.03
N VAL A 329 1.86 -9.48 -0.59
CA VAL A 329 0.96 -10.31 -1.41
C VAL A 329 -0.11 -9.51 -2.16
N SER A 330 -0.23 -8.20 -1.96
CA SER A 330 -1.39 -7.46 -2.48
C SER A 330 -1.47 -7.47 -3.99
N LEU A 331 -0.36 -7.39 -4.73
CA LEU A 331 -0.42 -7.52 -6.19
C LEU A 331 -1.03 -8.85 -6.65
N LEU A 332 -0.72 -9.95 -5.97
CA LEU A 332 -1.28 -11.28 -6.27
C LEU A 332 -2.77 -11.33 -5.92
N GLU A 333 -3.13 -10.84 -4.74
CA GLU A 333 -4.53 -10.73 -4.31
C GLU A 333 -5.36 -9.90 -5.31
N GLN A 334 -4.85 -8.74 -5.72
CA GLN A 334 -5.53 -7.88 -6.69
C GLN A 334 -5.67 -8.56 -8.04
N ALA A 335 -4.65 -9.29 -8.52
CA ALA A 335 -4.75 -10.05 -9.77
C ALA A 335 -5.87 -11.10 -9.72
N ILE A 336 -6.02 -11.80 -8.59
CA ILE A 336 -7.09 -12.78 -8.36
C ILE A 336 -8.46 -12.10 -8.27
N VAL A 337 -8.60 -11.06 -7.44
CA VAL A 337 -9.86 -10.30 -7.26
C VAL A 337 -10.34 -9.72 -8.59
N TRP A 338 -9.47 -9.05 -9.34
CA TRP A 338 -9.84 -8.47 -10.62
C TRP A 338 -10.19 -9.53 -11.66
N SER A 339 -9.51 -10.68 -11.65
CA SER A 339 -9.90 -11.83 -12.48
C SER A 339 -11.30 -12.32 -12.12
N GLY A 340 -11.63 -12.35 -10.82
CA GLY A 340 -12.98 -12.59 -10.33
C GLY A 340 -13.99 -11.58 -10.86
N ILE A 341 -13.70 -10.28 -10.73
CA ILE A 341 -14.55 -9.20 -11.24
C ILE A 341 -14.78 -9.33 -12.75
N ALA A 342 -13.74 -9.66 -13.51
CA ALA A 342 -13.88 -9.90 -14.95
C ALA A 342 -14.76 -11.11 -15.26
N ALA A 343 -14.66 -12.19 -14.46
CA ALA A 343 -15.55 -13.35 -14.56
C ALA A 343 -17.00 -12.97 -14.24
N LEU A 344 -17.24 -12.15 -13.20
CA LEU A 344 -18.56 -11.62 -12.86
C LEU A 344 -19.16 -10.81 -14.01
N LEU A 345 -18.39 -9.88 -14.59
CA LEU A 345 -18.79 -9.08 -15.74
C LEU A 345 -18.95 -9.91 -17.02
N ALA A 346 -18.45 -11.14 -17.05
CA ALA A 346 -18.69 -12.12 -18.12
C ALA A 346 -19.84 -13.10 -17.82
N GLY A 347 -20.56 -12.92 -16.72
CA GLY A 347 -21.66 -13.82 -16.30
C GLY A 347 -21.20 -15.13 -15.66
N ARG A 348 -19.90 -15.34 -15.46
CA ARG A 348 -19.31 -16.54 -14.83
C ARG A 348 -19.30 -16.41 -13.30
N ARG A 349 -20.50 -16.45 -12.70
CA ARG A 349 -20.75 -16.15 -11.28
C ARG A 349 -20.02 -17.10 -10.31
N LEU A 350 -19.95 -18.39 -10.63
CA LEU A 350 -19.25 -19.37 -9.79
C LEU A 350 -17.74 -19.13 -9.80
N THR A 351 -17.15 -18.87 -10.97
CA THR A 351 -15.74 -18.50 -11.09
C THR A 351 -15.43 -17.24 -10.30
N PHE A 352 -16.31 -16.23 -10.34
CA PHE A 352 -16.20 -15.05 -9.48
C PHE A 352 -16.17 -15.42 -8.00
N ALA A 353 -17.12 -16.22 -7.51
CA ALA A 353 -17.17 -16.61 -6.09
C ALA A 353 -15.90 -17.36 -5.64
N VAL A 354 -15.41 -18.30 -6.45
CA VAL A 354 -14.19 -19.06 -6.16
C VAL A 354 -12.95 -18.15 -6.12
N LEU A 355 -12.80 -17.24 -7.10
CA LEU A 355 -11.66 -16.33 -7.13
C LEU A 355 -11.69 -15.33 -5.96
N VAL A 356 -12.86 -14.82 -5.58
CA VAL A 356 -13.00 -13.97 -4.39
C VAL A 356 -12.63 -14.75 -3.13
N ALA A 357 -13.13 -15.98 -2.96
CA ALA A 357 -12.77 -16.82 -1.82
C ALA A 357 -11.26 -17.12 -1.77
N LEU A 358 -10.66 -17.41 -2.92
CA LEU A 358 -9.21 -17.64 -3.02
C LEU A 358 -8.41 -16.39 -2.65
N SER A 359 -8.84 -15.19 -3.05
CA SER A 359 -8.16 -13.97 -2.65
C SER A 359 -8.25 -13.70 -1.14
N ALA A 360 -9.35 -14.12 -0.50
CA ALA A 360 -9.57 -13.92 0.93
C ALA A 360 -8.68 -14.80 1.82
N VAL A 361 -8.06 -15.85 1.26
CA VAL A 361 -7.10 -16.74 1.95
C VAL A 361 -5.93 -15.96 2.58
N CYS A 362 -5.46 -14.91 1.91
CA CYS A 362 -4.44 -14.02 2.45
C CYS A 362 -5.06 -12.94 3.34
N LYS A 363 -6.06 -12.21 2.81
CA LYS A 363 -6.72 -11.13 3.56
C LYS A 363 -8.23 -11.32 3.57
N ALA A 364 -8.76 -11.76 4.71
CA ALA A 364 -10.18 -12.06 4.88
C ALA A 364 -11.12 -10.93 4.42
N GLN A 365 -10.71 -9.67 4.55
CA GLN A 365 -11.46 -8.50 4.08
C GLN A 365 -11.80 -8.51 2.58
N LEU A 366 -11.01 -9.21 1.76
CA LEU A 366 -11.28 -9.37 0.33
C LEU A 366 -12.55 -10.18 0.07
N LEU A 367 -13.01 -10.99 1.03
CA LEU A 367 -14.29 -11.69 0.95
C LEU A 367 -15.47 -10.71 0.79
N ALA A 368 -15.35 -9.47 1.30
CA ALA A 368 -16.37 -8.44 1.12
C ALA A 368 -16.62 -8.12 -0.37
N MET A 369 -15.66 -8.39 -1.26
CA MET A 369 -15.85 -8.25 -2.71
C MET A 369 -16.92 -9.19 -3.26
N ALA A 370 -17.28 -10.27 -2.53
CA ALA A 370 -18.40 -11.12 -2.90
C ALA A 370 -19.70 -10.31 -3.06
N ALA A 371 -19.87 -9.21 -2.31
CA ALA A 371 -21.04 -8.34 -2.39
C ALA A 371 -21.26 -7.71 -3.79
N LEU A 372 -20.24 -7.67 -4.65
CA LEU A 372 -20.36 -7.16 -6.01
C LEU A 372 -21.39 -7.96 -6.85
N ILE A 373 -21.70 -9.21 -6.49
CA ILE A 373 -22.77 -9.96 -7.15
C ILE A 373 -24.13 -9.28 -7.01
N PHE A 374 -24.43 -8.64 -5.87
CA PHE A 374 -25.71 -7.96 -5.67
C PHE A 374 -25.86 -6.72 -6.58
N VAL A 375 -24.74 -6.20 -7.09
CA VAL A 375 -24.74 -5.10 -8.04
C VAL A 375 -25.08 -5.57 -9.45
N VAL A 376 -24.52 -6.71 -9.86
CA VAL A 376 -24.67 -7.23 -11.23
C VAL A 376 -25.91 -8.10 -11.38
N ASP A 377 -26.17 -8.97 -10.40
CA ASP A 377 -27.28 -9.92 -10.39
C ASP A 377 -27.83 -10.12 -8.96
N PRO A 378 -28.76 -9.24 -8.52
CA PRO A 378 -29.37 -9.34 -7.20
C PRO A 378 -30.06 -10.67 -6.91
N ARG A 379 -30.56 -11.37 -7.95
CA ARG A 379 -31.30 -12.63 -7.79
C ARG A 379 -30.37 -13.79 -7.46
N ALA A 380 -29.25 -13.88 -8.17
CA ALA A 380 -28.23 -14.89 -7.88
C ALA A 380 -27.38 -14.55 -6.64
N GLY A 381 -27.45 -13.30 -6.18
CA GLY A 381 -26.56 -12.74 -5.16
C GLY A 381 -26.41 -13.57 -3.89
N PRO A 382 -27.50 -13.90 -3.16
CA PRO A 382 -27.41 -14.66 -1.92
C PRO A 382 -26.70 -16.01 -2.10
N ARG A 383 -27.05 -16.77 -3.15
CA ARG A 383 -26.46 -18.08 -3.43
C ARG A 383 -24.97 -17.98 -3.74
N ILE A 384 -24.58 -17.03 -4.60
CA ILE A 384 -23.18 -16.89 -5.04
C ILE A 384 -22.30 -16.35 -3.91
N SER A 385 -22.80 -15.39 -3.12
CA SER A 385 -22.11 -14.93 -1.91
C SER A 385 -21.96 -16.05 -0.87
N LEU A 386 -22.99 -16.89 -0.70
CA LEU A 386 -22.92 -18.06 0.17
C LEU A 386 -21.87 -19.06 -0.32
N VAL A 387 -21.73 -19.29 -1.63
CA VAL A 387 -20.66 -20.14 -2.19
C VAL A 387 -19.27 -19.59 -1.86
N ALA A 388 -19.05 -18.28 -2.03
CA ALA A 388 -17.77 -17.65 -1.68
C ALA A 388 -17.49 -17.78 -0.16
N GLY A 389 -18.49 -17.50 0.67
CA GLY A 389 -18.39 -17.62 2.13
C GLY A 389 -18.15 -19.06 2.59
N ALA A 390 -18.84 -20.03 2.00
CA ALA A 390 -18.66 -21.45 2.32
C ALA A 390 -17.28 -21.96 1.87
N ALA A 391 -16.78 -21.53 0.71
CA ALA A 391 -15.43 -21.89 0.26
C ALA A 391 -14.35 -21.33 1.20
N PHE A 392 -14.48 -20.05 1.60
CA PHE A 392 -13.55 -19.45 2.56
C PHE A 392 -13.69 -20.05 3.97
N GLY A 393 -14.92 -20.31 4.42
CA GLY A 393 -15.18 -20.99 5.69
C GLY A 393 -14.60 -22.40 5.73
N GLY A 394 -14.68 -23.14 4.62
CA GLY A 394 -14.01 -24.44 4.47
C GLY A 394 -12.49 -24.32 4.56
N PHE A 395 -11.89 -23.28 3.98
CA PHE A 395 -10.46 -22.99 4.15
C PHE A 395 -10.10 -22.71 5.61
N LEU A 396 -10.86 -21.89 6.33
CA LEU A 396 -10.63 -21.62 7.76
C LEU A 396 -10.80 -22.89 8.61
N TRP A 397 -11.80 -23.71 8.29
CA TRP A 397 -12.02 -25.00 8.96
C TRP A 397 -10.82 -25.95 8.75
N LEU A 398 -10.26 -26.00 7.54
CA LEU A 398 -9.04 -26.78 7.28
C LEU A 398 -7.82 -26.27 8.08
N ASN A 399 -7.68 -24.96 8.28
CA ASN A 399 -6.63 -24.43 9.16
C ASN A 399 -6.80 -24.96 10.59
N ALA A 400 -8.01 -24.85 11.14
CA ALA A 400 -8.30 -25.31 12.50
C ALA A 400 -8.13 -26.84 12.65
N LEU A 401 -8.40 -27.61 11.59
CA LEU A 401 -8.24 -29.06 11.60
C LEU A 401 -6.76 -29.49 11.53
N ILE A 402 -5.96 -28.85 10.68
CA ILE A 402 -4.57 -29.24 10.43
C ILE A 402 -3.61 -28.60 11.45
N PHE A 403 -3.90 -27.37 11.88
CA PHE A 403 -3.07 -26.55 12.76
C PHE A 403 -3.89 -25.94 13.91
N PRO A 404 -4.47 -26.74 14.82
CA PRO A 404 -5.45 -26.24 15.81
C PRO A 404 -4.87 -25.15 16.73
N GLU A 405 -3.70 -25.39 17.33
CA GLU A 405 -3.07 -24.47 18.28
C GLU A 405 -2.60 -23.17 17.59
N LEU A 406 -1.98 -23.31 16.42
CA LEU A 406 -1.52 -22.17 15.62
C LEU A 406 -2.68 -21.36 15.04
N THR A 407 -3.80 -22.00 14.72
CA THR A 407 -5.02 -21.30 14.29
C THR A 407 -5.58 -20.45 15.43
N ALA A 408 -5.58 -20.96 16.67
CA ALA A 408 -6.00 -20.18 17.83
C ALA A 408 -5.08 -18.95 18.03
N SER A 409 -3.76 -19.16 18.00
CA SER A 409 -2.78 -18.06 18.09
C SER A 409 -2.94 -17.03 16.97
N TRP A 410 -3.18 -17.49 15.73
CA TRP A 410 -3.47 -16.61 14.60
C TRP A 410 -4.74 -15.79 14.81
N VAL A 411 -5.82 -16.39 15.32
CA VAL A 411 -7.08 -15.69 15.59
C VAL A 411 -6.86 -14.56 16.60
N ASP A 412 -6.11 -14.80 17.67
CA ASP A 412 -5.81 -13.79 18.68
C ASP A 412 -5.06 -12.59 18.06
N VAL A 413 -4.04 -12.86 17.23
CA VAL A 413 -3.30 -11.81 16.51
C VAL A 413 -4.19 -11.11 15.48
N ALA A 414 -4.99 -11.84 14.73
CA ALA A 414 -5.84 -11.30 13.67
C ALA A 414 -6.93 -10.37 14.23
N VAL A 415 -7.58 -10.77 15.32
CA VAL A 415 -8.61 -9.96 16.00
C VAL A 415 -7.98 -8.71 16.61
N GLY A 416 -6.84 -8.83 17.29
CA GLY A 416 -6.14 -7.68 17.88
C GLY A 416 -5.67 -6.67 16.82
N THR A 417 -5.10 -7.15 15.71
CA THR A 417 -4.52 -6.27 14.68
C THR A 417 -5.55 -5.64 13.74
N ALA A 418 -6.70 -6.29 13.51
CA ALA A 418 -7.72 -5.78 12.59
C ALA A 418 -8.30 -4.41 13.00
N LEU A 419 -8.28 -4.08 14.29
CA LEU A 419 -8.83 -2.83 14.84
C LEU A 419 -7.76 -1.84 15.32
N ALA A 420 -6.51 -2.31 15.47
CA ALA A 420 -5.43 -1.53 16.07
C ALA A 420 -4.63 -0.72 15.04
N GLU A 421 -4.46 -1.21 13.81
CA GLU A 421 -3.63 -0.52 12.82
C GLU A 421 -4.35 0.66 12.15
N ARG A 422 -3.77 1.86 12.25
CA ARG A 422 -4.29 3.13 11.73
C ARG A 422 -3.15 4.03 11.22
N GLY A 423 -3.48 5.25 10.81
CA GLY A 423 -2.52 6.25 10.36
C GLY A 423 -1.95 5.99 8.96
N PHE A 424 -0.76 6.53 8.71
CA PHE A 424 -0.10 6.59 7.39
C PHE A 424 -0.05 5.26 6.64
N HIS A 425 0.31 4.17 7.33
CA HIS A 425 0.42 2.84 6.72
C HIS A 425 -0.92 2.11 6.62
N ALA A 426 -1.97 2.58 7.28
CA ALA A 426 -3.30 1.97 7.25
C ALA A 426 -4.39 3.04 7.13
N PRO A 427 -4.43 3.83 6.03
CA PRO A 427 -5.38 4.92 5.91
C PRO A 427 -6.76 4.37 5.54
N SER A 428 -7.46 3.74 6.49
CA SER A 428 -8.84 3.30 6.32
C SER A 428 -9.81 4.37 6.82
N LEU A 429 -10.99 4.46 6.19
CA LEU A 429 -12.03 5.40 6.64
C LEU A 429 -12.45 5.09 8.07
N LEU A 430 -12.68 3.82 8.37
CA LEU A 430 -13.10 3.39 9.70
C LEU A 430 -12.02 3.71 10.74
N GLY A 431 -10.75 3.49 10.43
CA GLY A 431 -9.62 3.88 11.30
C GLY A 431 -9.62 5.37 11.60
N ALA A 432 -9.71 6.22 10.58
CA ALA A 432 -9.76 7.67 10.73
C ALA A 432 -10.99 8.13 11.54
N LEU A 433 -12.16 7.50 11.35
CA LEU A 433 -13.37 7.85 12.10
C LEU A 433 -13.32 7.42 13.57
N VAL A 434 -12.57 6.36 13.92
CA VAL A 434 -12.37 5.96 15.33
C VAL A 434 -11.51 6.98 16.07
N GLU A 435 -10.68 7.77 15.39
CA GLU A 435 -9.86 8.82 16.01
C GLU A 435 -10.65 10.10 16.33
N LEU A 436 -11.89 10.21 15.83
CA LEU A 436 -12.78 11.34 16.13
C LEU A 436 -13.50 11.16 17.49
N PRO A 437 -14.04 12.26 18.08
CA PRO A 437 -14.93 12.17 19.24
C PRO A 437 -16.07 11.16 18.99
N GLY A 438 -16.31 10.26 19.94
CA GLY A 438 -17.28 9.16 19.83
C GLY A 438 -16.69 7.82 19.36
N GLY A 439 -15.44 7.80 18.88
CA GLY A 439 -14.68 6.57 18.65
C GLY A 439 -15.36 5.56 17.75
N ALA A 440 -15.53 4.32 18.24
CA ALA A 440 -16.16 3.23 17.51
C ALA A 440 -17.59 3.53 17.04
N ILE A 441 -18.36 4.33 17.81
CA ILE A 441 -19.73 4.70 17.44
C ILE A 441 -19.71 5.61 16.20
N THR A 442 -18.81 6.60 16.18
CA THR A 442 -18.62 7.50 15.04
C THR A 442 -18.21 6.73 13.78
N ALA A 443 -17.29 5.78 13.91
CA ALA A 443 -16.90 4.89 12.82
C ALA A 443 -18.05 4.03 12.31
N ALA A 444 -18.84 3.43 13.20
CA ALA A 444 -20.01 2.63 12.82
C ALA A 444 -21.05 3.47 12.07
N LEU A 445 -21.41 4.65 12.59
CA LEU A 445 -22.38 5.54 11.95
C LEU A 445 -21.88 6.08 10.60
N GLY A 446 -20.61 6.45 10.50
CA GLY A 446 -19.99 6.90 9.25
C GLY A 446 -19.95 5.79 8.20
N GLY A 447 -19.57 4.57 8.59
CA GLY A 447 -19.60 3.39 7.73
C GLY A 447 -21.01 3.06 7.24
N LEU A 448 -22.00 3.04 8.15
CA LEU A 448 -23.41 2.82 7.79
C LEU A 448 -23.94 3.90 6.83
N SER A 449 -23.56 5.15 7.05
CA SER A 449 -23.94 6.28 6.18
C SER A 449 -23.35 6.14 4.77
N LEU A 450 -22.06 5.79 4.66
CA LEU A 450 -21.40 5.52 3.39
C LEU A 450 -22.05 4.34 2.65
N LEU A 451 -22.35 3.26 3.37
CA LEU A 451 -23.04 2.09 2.81
C LEU A 451 -24.43 2.45 2.30
N ALA A 452 -25.25 3.15 3.11
CA ALA A 452 -26.59 3.57 2.73
C ALA A 452 -26.57 4.49 1.49
N ALA A 453 -25.70 5.49 1.48
CA ALA A 453 -25.53 6.39 0.33
C ALA A 453 -25.10 5.64 -0.94
N SER A 454 -24.22 4.65 -0.80
CA SER A 454 -23.77 3.80 -1.91
C SER A 454 -24.90 2.92 -2.46
N VAL A 455 -25.69 2.29 -1.57
CA VAL A 455 -26.85 1.47 -1.95
C VAL A 455 -27.90 2.30 -2.68
N VAL A 456 -28.24 3.48 -2.16
CA VAL A 456 -29.19 4.41 -2.80
C VAL A 456 -28.67 4.84 -4.18
N THR A 457 -27.37 5.14 -4.28
CA THR A 457 -26.73 5.52 -5.55
C THR A 457 -26.81 4.41 -6.58
N LEU A 458 -26.48 3.18 -6.20
CA LEU A 458 -26.58 2.00 -7.07
C LEU A 458 -28.03 1.68 -7.46
N ALA A 459 -28.98 1.84 -6.54
CA ALA A 459 -30.40 1.63 -6.81
C ALA A 459 -30.95 2.65 -7.82
N ARG A 460 -30.52 3.92 -7.75
CA ARG A 460 -30.87 4.95 -8.73
C ARG A 460 -30.17 4.74 -10.07
N ALA A 461 -28.94 4.24 -10.04
CA ALA A 461 -28.13 3.99 -11.23
C ALA A 461 -28.34 2.60 -11.85
N ARG A 462 -29.47 1.91 -11.60
CA ARG A 462 -29.74 0.54 -12.13
C ARG A 462 -29.62 0.42 -13.66
N ARG A 463 -29.83 1.53 -14.39
CA ARG A 463 -29.70 1.60 -15.85
C ARG A 463 -28.26 1.82 -16.34
N ALA A 464 -27.34 2.24 -15.46
CA ALA A 464 -25.94 2.37 -15.81
C ALA A 464 -25.30 1.00 -16.10
N SER A 465 -24.22 0.99 -16.89
CA SER A 465 -23.56 -0.27 -17.24
C SER A 465 -23.10 -1.05 -16.00
N PRO A 466 -23.11 -2.39 -16.08
CA PRO A 466 -22.62 -3.24 -15.00
C PRO A 466 -21.19 -2.87 -14.55
N LEU A 467 -20.33 -2.51 -15.50
CA LEU A 467 -18.95 -2.10 -15.21
C LEU A 467 -18.92 -0.85 -14.31
N ALA A 468 -19.59 0.23 -14.70
CA ALA A 468 -19.59 1.48 -13.92
C ALA A 468 -20.11 1.26 -12.49
N ARG A 469 -21.17 0.46 -12.35
CA ARG A 469 -21.74 0.11 -11.04
C ARG A 469 -20.78 -0.72 -10.19
N VAL A 470 -20.12 -1.73 -10.79
CA VAL A 470 -19.11 -2.55 -10.10
C VAL A 470 -17.90 -1.72 -9.66
N LEU A 471 -17.42 -0.81 -10.51
CA LEU A 471 -16.31 0.08 -10.17
C LEU A 471 -16.65 0.98 -8.99
N PHE A 472 -17.82 1.62 -9.00
CA PHE A 472 -18.30 2.42 -7.85
C PHE A 472 -18.43 1.58 -6.57
N ALA A 473 -19.02 0.38 -6.67
CA ALA A 473 -19.16 -0.51 -5.53
C ALA A 473 -17.80 -0.98 -4.99
N THR A 474 -16.80 -1.18 -5.86
CA THR A 474 -15.42 -1.52 -5.46
C THR A 474 -14.80 -0.40 -4.63
N VAL A 475 -15.00 0.87 -5.00
CA VAL A 475 -14.54 2.03 -4.19
C VAL A 475 -15.25 2.04 -2.84
N ALA A 476 -16.57 1.88 -2.82
CA ALA A 476 -17.36 1.88 -1.58
C ALA A 476 -16.93 0.74 -0.63
N ILE A 477 -16.76 -0.48 -1.14
CA ILE A 477 -16.30 -1.63 -0.35
C ILE A 477 -14.89 -1.39 0.21
N THR A 478 -13.98 -0.84 -0.60
CA THR A 478 -12.61 -0.53 -0.16
C THR A 478 -12.59 0.50 0.97
N LEU A 479 -13.42 1.56 0.86
CA LEU A 479 -13.58 2.55 1.93
C LEU A 479 -14.14 1.96 3.23
N LEU A 480 -14.98 0.93 3.13
CA LEU A 480 -15.59 0.25 4.28
C LEU A 480 -14.70 -0.84 4.90
N TRP A 481 -13.53 -1.13 4.33
CA TRP A 481 -12.61 -2.09 4.95
C TRP A 481 -12.04 -1.53 6.25
N PRO A 482 -12.04 -2.31 7.35
CA PRO A 482 -11.52 -1.85 8.64
C PRO A 482 -10.02 -1.55 8.55
N ARG A 483 -9.30 -2.30 7.71
CA ARG A 483 -7.85 -2.20 7.53
C ARG A 483 -7.50 -2.13 6.05
N VAL A 484 -7.31 -0.90 5.56
CA VAL A 484 -6.83 -0.64 4.20
C VAL A 484 -5.39 -0.19 4.30
N LYS A 485 -4.46 -0.97 3.76
CA LYS A 485 -3.07 -0.58 3.62
C LYS A 485 -2.89 0.35 2.44
N ASP A 486 -1.86 1.18 2.47
CA ASP A 486 -1.45 2.03 1.36
C ASP A 486 -1.37 1.29 0.01
N TYR A 487 -0.77 0.10 -0.01
CA TYR A 487 -0.71 -0.74 -1.21
C TYR A 487 -2.06 -1.35 -1.62
N SER A 488 -3.05 -1.44 -0.73
CA SER A 488 -4.39 -1.96 -1.06
C SER A 488 -5.17 -1.04 -2.00
N TYR A 489 -4.77 0.23 -2.10
CA TYR A 489 -5.39 1.20 -3.01
C TYR A 489 -5.18 0.88 -4.50
N LEU A 490 -4.33 -0.11 -4.83
CA LEU A 490 -4.27 -0.72 -6.17
C LEU A 490 -5.65 -1.19 -6.67
N ALA A 491 -6.55 -1.58 -5.75
CA ALA A 491 -7.93 -1.95 -6.06
C ALA A 491 -8.72 -0.82 -6.72
N LEU A 492 -8.31 0.44 -6.60
CA LEU A 492 -9.08 1.60 -7.08
C LEU A 492 -8.66 2.11 -8.47
N ILE A 493 -7.57 1.58 -9.03
CA ILE A 493 -7.02 2.06 -10.31
C ILE A 493 -8.03 2.02 -11.46
N PRO A 494 -8.78 0.92 -11.70
CA PRO A 494 -9.77 0.90 -12.78
C PRO A 494 -10.94 1.85 -12.55
N ALA A 495 -11.37 2.01 -11.28
CA ALA A 495 -12.45 2.93 -10.94
C ALA A 495 -12.05 4.38 -11.19
N TYR A 496 -10.82 4.75 -10.84
CA TYR A 496 -10.26 6.05 -11.16
C TYR A 496 -10.13 6.28 -12.66
N ALA A 497 -9.54 5.33 -13.39
CA ALA A 497 -9.37 5.42 -14.84
C ALA A 497 -10.71 5.65 -15.55
N HIS A 498 -11.73 4.87 -15.16
CA HIS A 498 -13.08 5.02 -15.70
C HIS A 498 -13.69 6.37 -15.36
N THR A 499 -13.60 6.81 -14.10
CA THR A 499 -14.15 8.10 -13.63
C THR A 499 -13.56 9.28 -14.39
N VAL A 500 -12.23 9.32 -14.57
CA VAL A 500 -11.56 10.37 -15.33
C VAL A 500 -12.01 10.37 -16.80
N MET A 501 -12.09 9.19 -17.42
CA MET A 501 -12.55 9.06 -18.81
C MET A 501 -14.01 9.48 -18.97
N SER A 502 -14.88 9.13 -18.03
CA SER A 502 -16.27 9.56 -18.00
C SER A 502 -16.35 11.09 -17.88
N LEU A 503 -15.64 11.71 -16.94
CA LEU A 503 -15.60 13.18 -16.81
C LEU A 503 -15.08 13.87 -18.09
N TRP A 504 -14.06 13.29 -18.72
CA TRP A 504 -13.46 13.84 -19.93
C TRP A 504 -14.40 13.80 -21.13
N THR A 505 -15.21 12.73 -21.22
CA THR A 505 -16.15 12.49 -22.31
C THR A 505 -17.50 13.14 -22.08
N LEU A 506 -17.84 13.54 -20.85
CA LEU A 506 -19.01 14.34 -20.58
C LEU A 506 -19.02 15.56 -21.52
N ARG A 507 -20.12 15.71 -22.25
CA ARG A 507 -20.49 16.96 -22.92
C ARG A 507 -21.50 17.69 -22.03
N PRO A 508 -21.09 18.50 -21.03
CA PRO A 508 -22.03 19.45 -20.47
C PRO A 508 -22.38 20.48 -21.55
N ARG A 509 -23.38 21.32 -21.27
CA ARG A 509 -23.69 22.54 -22.05
C ARG A 509 -22.50 23.52 -22.15
N GLY A 510 -21.32 23.19 -21.58
CA GLY A 510 -20.01 23.68 -21.98
C GLY A 510 -18.92 22.62 -21.70
N PRO A 511 -17.96 22.35 -22.63
CA PRO A 511 -16.95 21.29 -22.50
C PRO A 511 -15.89 21.53 -21.40
N TRP A 512 -15.91 22.70 -20.77
CA TRP A 512 -14.86 23.15 -19.85
C TRP A 512 -15.05 22.63 -18.42
N LEU A 513 -16.28 22.49 -17.94
CA LEU A 513 -16.54 22.07 -16.55
C LEU A 513 -16.14 20.60 -16.30
N GLY A 514 -16.54 19.68 -17.20
CA GLY A 514 -16.18 18.25 -17.08
C GLY A 514 -14.68 18.02 -17.20
N ARG A 515 -14.02 18.73 -18.13
CA ARG A 515 -12.55 18.69 -18.28
C ARG A 515 -11.83 19.33 -17.09
N GLY A 516 -12.37 20.40 -16.52
CA GLY A 516 -11.86 21.03 -15.31
C GLY A 516 -11.92 20.10 -14.11
N LEU A 517 -13.05 19.41 -13.90
CA LEU A 517 -13.19 18.40 -12.85
C LEU A 517 -12.27 17.19 -13.07
N ALA A 518 -12.14 16.71 -14.31
CA ALA A 518 -11.18 15.65 -14.64
C ALA A 518 -9.74 16.08 -14.32
N ALA A 519 -9.37 17.31 -14.71
CA ALA A 519 -8.05 17.86 -14.42
C ALA A 519 -7.83 18.02 -12.91
N LEU A 520 -8.82 18.51 -12.16
CA LEU A 520 -8.76 18.60 -10.71
C LEU A 520 -8.59 17.24 -10.06
N LEU A 521 -9.28 16.20 -10.52
CA LEU A 521 -9.14 14.84 -10.00
C LEU A 521 -7.76 14.24 -10.31
N VAL A 522 -7.21 14.54 -11.49
CA VAL A 522 -5.84 14.16 -11.86
C VAL A 522 -4.81 14.91 -11.02
N LEU A 523 -4.97 16.22 -10.85
CA LEU A 523 -4.09 17.06 -10.05
C LEU A 523 -4.16 16.69 -8.57
N ALA A 524 -5.34 16.36 -8.04
CA ALA A 524 -5.50 15.86 -6.68
C ALA A 524 -4.77 14.54 -6.49
N GLY A 525 -4.94 13.58 -7.42
CA GLY A 525 -4.18 12.33 -7.39
C GLY A 525 -2.66 12.57 -7.41
N ALA A 526 -2.19 13.41 -8.34
CA ALA A 526 -0.76 13.73 -8.47
C ALA A 526 -0.20 14.46 -7.24
N ALA A 527 -0.92 15.44 -6.70
CA ALA A 527 -0.52 16.17 -5.50
C ALA A 527 -0.44 15.25 -4.28
N LEU A 528 -1.36 14.30 -4.14
CA LEU A 528 -1.35 13.33 -3.05
C LEU A 528 -0.17 12.34 -3.18
N THR A 529 0.27 12.02 -4.41
CA THR A 529 1.47 11.19 -4.64
C THR A 529 2.79 11.94 -4.55
N ALA A 530 2.80 13.26 -4.75
CA ALA A 530 4.02 14.07 -4.82
C ALA A 530 4.32 14.86 -3.54
N ALA A 531 3.37 14.94 -2.61
CA ALA A 531 3.58 15.64 -1.36
C ALA A 531 4.62 14.88 -0.50
N PRO A 532 5.59 15.58 0.10
CA PRO A 532 6.63 14.97 0.92
C PRO A 532 6.05 14.22 2.11
N ASP A 533 6.77 13.19 2.58
CA ASP A 533 6.38 12.35 3.71
C ASP A 533 6.30 13.16 5.02
N ASP A 534 7.05 14.25 5.11
CA ASP A 534 7.28 15.03 6.35
C ASP A 534 6.11 15.95 6.75
N ALA A 535 5.03 16.02 5.96
CA ALA A 535 3.85 16.79 6.39
C ALA A 535 3.02 15.97 7.38
N ALA A 536 3.53 15.86 8.61
CA ALA A 536 2.98 15.20 9.81
C ALA A 536 1.64 15.79 10.32
N SER A 537 0.80 16.24 9.40
CA SER A 537 -0.58 16.60 9.66
C SER A 537 -1.46 15.36 9.52
N LEU A 538 -2.57 15.29 10.26
CA LEU A 538 -3.61 14.27 10.11
C LEU A 538 -4.06 14.09 8.63
N ALA A 539 -3.97 15.15 7.83
CA ALA A 539 -4.26 15.11 6.40
C ALA A 539 -3.18 14.38 5.57
N GLY A 540 -1.92 14.36 6.03
CA GLY A 540 -0.80 13.63 5.46
C GLY A 540 -0.97 12.11 5.57
N ASP A 541 -1.30 11.63 6.77
CA ASP A 541 -1.48 10.22 7.07
C ASP A 541 -2.67 9.60 6.32
N HIS A 542 -3.68 10.40 6.01
CA HIS A 542 -4.90 9.95 5.36
C HIS A 542 -5.02 10.38 3.89
N ARG A 543 -3.93 10.77 3.22
CA ARG A 543 -3.96 11.17 1.80
C ARG A 543 -4.62 10.14 0.88
N PRO A 544 -4.28 8.83 0.92
CA PRO A 544 -4.94 7.84 0.06
C PRO A 544 -6.44 7.70 0.35
N LEU A 545 -6.83 7.88 1.62
CA LEU A 545 -8.23 7.85 2.03
C LEU A 545 -9.01 9.04 1.46
N LEU A 546 -8.47 10.26 1.59
CA LEU A 546 -9.09 11.47 1.03
C LEU A 546 -9.28 11.36 -0.48
N PHE A 547 -8.29 10.78 -1.17
CA PHE A 547 -8.40 10.47 -2.60
C PHE A 547 -9.55 9.50 -2.90
N ALA A 548 -9.66 8.39 -2.16
CA ALA A 548 -10.71 7.42 -2.37
C ALA A 548 -12.11 7.97 -2.06
N LEU A 549 -12.25 8.82 -1.04
CA LEU A 549 -13.49 9.54 -0.75
C LEU A 549 -13.89 10.47 -1.90
N LEU A 550 -12.94 11.26 -2.43
CA LEU A 550 -13.18 12.11 -3.59
C LEU A 550 -13.58 11.28 -4.82
N LEU A 551 -12.86 10.18 -5.08
CA LEU A 551 -13.18 9.26 -6.15
C LEU A 551 -14.60 8.69 -6.00
N TRP A 552 -14.99 8.28 -4.79
CA TRP A 552 -16.34 7.77 -4.49
C TRP A 552 -17.41 8.82 -4.78
N LEU A 553 -17.25 10.05 -4.30
CA LEU A 553 -18.19 11.16 -4.52
C LEU A 553 -18.37 11.46 -6.01
N VAL A 554 -17.26 11.61 -6.74
CA VAL A 554 -17.26 11.93 -8.17
C VAL A 554 -17.88 10.77 -8.98
N ALA A 555 -17.48 9.53 -8.71
CA ALA A 555 -18.02 8.36 -9.40
C ALA A 555 -19.53 8.20 -9.15
N GLY A 556 -19.99 8.45 -7.92
CA GLY A 556 -21.41 8.43 -7.57
C GLY A 556 -22.21 9.50 -8.32
N ALA A 557 -21.67 10.72 -8.41
CA ALA A 557 -22.30 11.81 -9.16
C ALA A 557 -22.40 11.49 -10.67
N LEU A 558 -21.35 10.92 -11.25
CA LEU A 558 -21.35 10.48 -12.66
C LEU A 558 -22.41 9.40 -12.92
N LEU A 559 -22.53 8.42 -12.02
CA LEU A 559 -23.56 7.38 -12.12
C LEU A 559 -24.97 7.97 -12.11
N TRP A 560 -25.23 8.96 -11.26
CA TRP A 560 -26.53 9.65 -11.23
C TRP A 560 -26.81 10.43 -12.51
N VAL A 561 -25.83 11.20 -13.00
CA VAL A 561 -25.98 11.99 -14.21
C VAL A 561 -26.22 11.09 -15.43
N GLY A 562 -25.46 10.00 -15.56
CA GLY A 562 -25.65 9.01 -16.63
C GLY A 562 -27.03 8.36 -16.56
N ALA A 563 -27.48 7.97 -15.36
CA ALA A 563 -28.80 7.38 -15.16
C ALA A 563 -29.95 8.34 -15.54
N ALA A 564 -29.82 9.63 -15.22
CA ALA A 564 -30.81 10.66 -15.55
C ALA A 564 -30.92 10.91 -17.07
N ARG A 565 -29.83 10.72 -17.82
CA ARG A 565 -29.81 10.89 -19.28
C ARG A 565 -30.31 9.68 -20.05
N GLY A 566 -30.51 8.54 -19.38
CA GLY A 566 -30.80 7.27 -20.05
C GLY A 566 -29.65 6.75 -20.93
N GLU A 567 -28.45 7.32 -20.79
CA GLU A 567 -27.26 6.89 -21.52
C GLU A 567 -26.79 5.55 -20.91
N THR A 568 -26.86 4.48 -21.70
CA THR A 568 -26.18 3.22 -21.39
C THR A 568 -24.70 3.38 -21.73
N THR A 569 -23.92 4.00 -20.84
CA THR A 569 -22.48 4.26 -21.01
C THR A 569 -21.61 3.02 -20.89
#